data_AF-A0A0R0C908-F1
#
_entry.id   AF-A0A0R0C908-F1
#
_cell.length_a   1.000
_cell.length_b   1.000
_cell.length_c   1.000
_cell.angle_alpha   90.00
_cell.angle_beta   90.00
_cell.angle_gamma   90.00
#
_symmetry.space_group_name_H-M   'P 1'
#
loop_
_entity.id
_entity.type
_entity.pdbx_description
1 polymer ?
#
loop_
_entity_poly.entity_id
_entity_poly.type
_entity_poly.pdbx_seq_one_letter_code
_entity_poly.pdbx_strand_id
1 'polypeptide(L)'
;MELQQAIANHSGSFHCEALSDAAITRSIGFFHRITPAHNTTDIPDLPGLRAFYSQFGNVLFYADADSGEAAILLASPSDWTHLRRHFEGWTEAMGPDEREEYLPEWVDAALVIGEEPGTGNYLLMPTTGEQAGHLYLFDHDGFDFIEQAPDIISYAWKQLDLDDSALLVIATHLRFISDATPHQWWIRELRDNRGNVARTYE
;
A
#
# COMPACT_ATOMS: atom_id res chain seq x y z
N MET A 1 10.63 7.45 -18.62
CA MET A 1 10.46 5.99 -18.40
C MET A 1 9.00 5.75 -18.09
N GLU A 2 8.34 4.82 -18.76
CA GLU A 2 6.92 4.52 -18.47
C GLU A 2 6.78 3.81 -17.13
N LEU A 3 5.71 4.12 -16.38
CA LEU A 3 5.47 3.62 -15.03
C LEU A 3 5.44 2.09 -14.98
N GLN A 4 4.77 1.44 -15.94
CA GLN A 4 4.72 -0.03 -15.99
C GLN A 4 6.11 -0.65 -16.08
N GLN A 5 6.98 -0.10 -16.93
CA GLN A 5 8.35 -0.58 -17.08
C GLN A 5 9.18 -0.29 -15.82
N ALA A 6 8.94 0.84 -15.17
CA ALA A 6 9.61 1.20 -13.91
C ALA A 6 9.26 0.21 -12.79
N ILE A 7 7.97 -0.10 -12.60
CA ILE A 7 7.51 -1.07 -11.60
C ILE A 7 8.06 -2.46 -11.93
N ALA A 8 7.93 -2.91 -13.18
CA ALA A 8 8.37 -4.25 -13.59
C ALA A 8 9.88 -4.46 -13.47
N ASN A 9 10.68 -3.41 -13.64
CA ASN A 9 12.13 -3.47 -13.50
C ASN A 9 12.62 -3.20 -12.08
N HIS A 10 11.78 -2.65 -11.20
CA HIS A 10 12.19 -2.35 -9.83
C HIS A 10 12.29 -3.64 -9.02
N SER A 11 13.46 -3.88 -8.45
CA SER A 11 13.76 -5.06 -7.65
C SER A 11 14.84 -4.73 -6.65
N GLY A 12 15.01 -5.58 -5.64
CA GLY A 12 15.97 -5.35 -4.59
C GLY A 12 15.84 -6.37 -3.48
N SER A 13 16.39 -6.03 -2.32
CA SER A 13 16.24 -6.84 -1.13
C SER A 13 16.07 -6.00 0.13
N PHE A 14 15.38 -6.60 1.08
CA PHE A 14 15.39 -6.20 2.47
C PHE A 14 16.52 -6.95 3.18
N HIS A 15 17.30 -6.23 3.97
CA HIS A 15 18.13 -6.81 5.00
C HIS A 15 17.35 -6.77 6.30
N CYS A 16 17.13 -7.93 6.90
CA CYS A 16 16.28 -8.09 8.07
C CYS A 16 17.04 -8.75 9.23
N GLU A 17 16.57 -8.47 10.44
CA GLU A 17 16.97 -9.17 11.66
C GLU A 17 15.76 -9.83 12.30
N ALA A 18 15.95 -10.94 13.00
CA ALA A 18 14.87 -11.59 13.72
C ALA A 18 14.50 -10.75 14.95
N LEU A 19 13.21 -10.49 15.16
CA LEU A 19 12.71 -9.77 16.33
C LEU A 19 13.04 -10.50 17.66
N SER A 20 13.23 -11.82 17.61
CA SER A 20 13.63 -12.62 18.77
C SER A 20 15.12 -12.50 19.13
N ASP A 21 15.98 -12.25 18.13
CA ASP A 21 17.43 -12.16 18.29
C ASP A 21 18.05 -11.43 17.10
N ALA A 22 18.52 -10.19 17.33
CA ALA A 22 19.10 -9.33 16.31
C ALA A 22 20.40 -9.90 15.68
N ALA A 23 21.05 -10.89 16.31
CA ALA A 23 22.20 -11.56 15.70
C ALA A 23 21.81 -12.49 14.54
N ILE A 24 20.54 -12.87 14.45
CA ILE A 24 20.00 -13.68 13.36
C ILE A 24 19.54 -12.74 12.25
N THR A 25 20.28 -12.73 11.15
CA THR A 25 19.97 -11.88 9.99
C THR A 25 19.57 -12.68 8.77
N ARG A 26 18.75 -12.10 7.90
CA ARG A 26 18.37 -12.65 6.60
C ARG A 26 18.32 -11.56 5.55
N SER A 27 18.56 -11.91 4.30
CA SER A 27 18.19 -11.06 3.16
C SER A 27 17.00 -11.66 2.44
N ILE A 28 15.99 -10.84 2.22
CA ILE A 28 14.73 -11.22 1.57
C ILE A 28 14.62 -10.42 0.29
N GLY A 29 14.58 -11.10 -0.86
CA GLY A 29 14.38 -10.43 -2.14
C GLY A 29 12.91 -10.03 -2.28
N PHE A 30 12.65 -8.77 -2.68
CA PHE A 30 11.29 -8.33 -2.98
C PHE A 30 11.06 -8.25 -4.48
N PHE A 31 9.79 -8.38 -4.87
CA PHE A 31 9.34 -8.09 -6.23
C PHE A 31 8.04 -7.29 -6.21
N HIS A 32 7.71 -6.67 -7.33
CA HIS A 32 6.40 -6.09 -7.58
C HIS A 32 5.64 -7.00 -8.54
N ARG A 33 4.35 -7.20 -8.30
CA ARG A 33 3.48 -7.99 -9.18
C ARG A 33 2.48 -7.06 -9.86
N ILE A 34 2.44 -7.14 -11.18
CA ILE A 34 1.49 -6.40 -12.00
C ILE A 34 0.57 -7.42 -12.67
N THR A 35 -0.73 -7.16 -12.69
CA THR A 35 -1.67 -7.87 -13.58
C THR A 35 -2.06 -6.99 -14.76
N PRO A 36 -2.37 -7.57 -15.93
CA PRO A 36 -2.81 -6.81 -17.10
C PRO A 36 -4.10 -6.03 -16.83
N ALA A 37 -4.26 -4.87 -17.47
CA ALA A 37 -5.50 -4.10 -17.42
C ALA A 37 -6.71 -4.96 -17.88
N HIS A 38 -7.83 -4.76 -17.18
CA HIS A 38 -9.13 -5.32 -17.54
C HIS A 38 -10.05 -4.22 -18.08
N ASN A 39 -11.31 -4.54 -18.33
CA ASN A 39 -12.25 -3.57 -18.89
C ASN A 39 -12.41 -2.34 -17.97
N THR A 40 -12.12 -1.16 -18.51
CA THR A 40 -12.09 0.11 -17.76
C THR A 40 -13.35 0.97 -17.96
N THR A 41 -14.44 0.42 -18.49
CA THR A 41 -15.65 1.21 -18.81
C THR A 41 -16.23 1.95 -17.60
N ASP A 42 -16.15 1.36 -16.41
CA ASP A 42 -16.82 1.87 -15.20
C ASP A 42 -15.87 2.59 -14.24
N ILE A 43 -14.67 2.97 -14.69
CA ILE A 43 -13.72 3.71 -13.87
C ILE A 43 -14.13 5.19 -13.83
N PRO A 44 -14.31 5.80 -12.64
CA PRO A 44 -14.63 7.22 -12.51
C PRO A 44 -13.58 8.12 -13.15
N ASP A 45 -14.01 9.30 -13.61
CA ASP A 45 -13.10 10.31 -14.16
C ASP A 45 -12.46 11.11 -13.01
N LEU A 46 -11.41 10.53 -12.43
CA LEU A 46 -10.60 11.14 -11.37
C LEU A 46 -9.15 11.29 -11.85
N PRO A 47 -8.41 12.30 -11.36
CA PRO A 47 -7.00 12.50 -11.67
C PRO A 47 -6.17 11.21 -11.64
N GLY A 48 -5.55 10.88 -12.77
CA GLY A 48 -4.66 9.71 -12.91
C GLY A 48 -5.36 8.33 -12.90
N LEU A 49 -6.58 8.21 -12.38
CA LEU A 49 -7.22 6.91 -12.12
C LEU A 49 -7.44 6.07 -13.36
N ARG A 50 -8.10 6.63 -14.39
CA ARG A 50 -8.34 5.92 -15.65
C ARG A 50 -7.02 5.60 -16.38
N ALA A 51 -6.04 6.49 -16.30
CA ALA A 51 -4.74 6.30 -16.93
C ALA A 51 -3.88 5.21 -16.23
N PHE A 52 -4.05 5.05 -14.91
CA PHE A 52 -3.41 3.97 -14.16
C PHE A 52 -4.05 2.63 -14.56
N TYR A 53 -5.36 2.51 -14.45
CA TYR A 53 -6.05 1.24 -14.70
C TYR A 53 -6.21 0.86 -16.18
N SER A 54 -5.84 1.75 -17.11
CA SER A 54 -5.65 1.37 -18.52
C SER A 54 -4.35 0.59 -18.75
N GLN A 55 -3.39 0.67 -17.82
CA GLN A 55 -2.11 -0.05 -17.86
C GLN A 55 -2.11 -1.26 -16.92
N PHE A 56 -2.81 -1.15 -15.79
CA PHE A 56 -2.76 -2.12 -14.70
C PHE A 56 -4.13 -2.70 -14.38
N GLY A 57 -4.21 -4.01 -14.16
CA GLY A 57 -5.34 -4.64 -13.49
C GLY A 57 -5.25 -4.40 -12.00
N ASN A 58 -4.09 -4.76 -11.42
CA ASN A 58 -3.69 -4.45 -10.06
C ASN A 58 -2.15 -4.32 -9.99
N VAL A 59 -1.66 -3.75 -8.89
CA VAL A 59 -0.24 -3.71 -8.56
C VAL A 59 -0.04 -4.09 -7.11
N LEU A 60 0.79 -5.09 -6.86
CA LEU A 60 1.26 -5.49 -5.54
C LEU A 60 2.71 -5.03 -5.39
N PHE A 61 3.00 -4.21 -4.39
CA PHE A 61 4.34 -3.71 -4.12
C PHE A 61 5.03 -4.47 -2.99
N TYR A 62 6.34 -4.66 -3.15
CA TYR A 62 7.23 -5.23 -2.14
C TYR A 62 6.78 -6.60 -1.61
N ALA A 63 6.40 -7.49 -2.52
CA ALA A 63 5.99 -8.84 -2.20
C ALA A 63 7.19 -9.75 -1.96
N ASP A 64 7.04 -10.70 -1.03
CA ASP A 64 7.94 -11.84 -0.83
C ASP A 64 7.27 -13.13 -1.29
N ALA A 65 8.06 -14.01 -1.92
CA ALA A 65 7.55 -15.25 -2.49
C ALA A 65 7.42 -16.37 -1.44
N ASP A 66 8.22 -16.31 -0.36
CA ASP A 66 8.26 -17.34 0.68
C ASP A 66 7.11 -17.15 1.69
N SER A 67 6.94 -15.95 2.24
CA SER A 67 5.82 -15.66 3.16
C SER A 67 4.51 -15.38 2.44
N GLY A 68 4.56 -14.91 1.20
CA GLY A 68 3.38 -14.38 0.48
C GLY A 68 2.92 -13.01 0.96
N GLU A 69 3.63 -12.38 1.91
CA GLU A 69 3.35 -11.03 2.37
C GLU A 69 3.73 -9.99 1.30
N ALA A 70 3.11 -8.82 1.38
CA ALA A 70 3.40 -7.66 0.55
C ALA A 70 3.04 -6.38 1.30
N ALA A 71 3.75 -5.29 1.02
CA ALA A 71 3.53 -4.02 1.72
C ALA A 71 2.20 -3.38 1.32
N ILE A 72 1.93 -3.32 0.01
CA ILE A 72 0.83 -2.50 -0.53
C ILE A 72 0.17 -3.21 -1.70
N LEU A 73 -1.16 -3.22 -1.72
CA LEU A 73 -1.97 -3.62 -2.86
C LEU A 73 -2.75 -2.41 -3.40
N LEU A 74 -2.50 -2.03 -4.66
CA LEU A 74 -3.45 -1.26 -5.47
C LEU A 74 -4.35 -2.27 -6.20
N ALA A 75 -5.57 -2.42 -5.72
CA ALA A 75 -6.47 -3.51 -6.09
C ALA A 75 -7.15 -3.27 -7.45
N SER A 76 -7.69 -4.34 -8.02
CA SER A 76 -8.49 -4.25 -9.25
C SER A 76 -9.78 -3.49 -9.00
N PRO A 77 -10.30 -2.73 -9.99
CA PRO A 77 -11.62 -2.09 -9.88
C PRO A 77 -12.75 -3.06 -9.55
N SER A 78 -12.62 -4.34 -9.93
CA SER A 78 -13.57 -5.40 -9.56
C SER A 78 -13.64 -5.66 -8.05
N ASP A 79 -12.58 -5.32 -7.31
CA ASP A 79 -12.41 -5.64 -5.90
C ASP A 79 -12.73 -4.45 -4.99
N TRP A 80 -12.94 -3.25 -5.53
CA TRP A 80 -13.21 -2.04 -4.74
C TRP A 80 -14.44 -2.16 -3.86
N THR A 81 -15.52 -2.79 -4.34
CA THR A 81 -16.71 -3.02 -3.51
C THR A 81 -16.42 -3.98 -2.36
N HIS A 82 -15.52 -4.94 -2.55
CA HIS A 82 -15.11 -5.86 -1.49
C HIS A 82 -14.30 -5.12 -0.43
N LEU A 83 -13.28 -4.36 -0.84
CA LEU A 83 -12.48 -3.52 0.06
C LEU A 83 -13.34 -2.51 0.82
N ARG A 84 -14.29 -1.87 0.13
CA ARG A 84 -15.24 -0.93 0.74
C ARG A 84 -15.99 -1.56 1.91
N ARG A 85 -16.48 -2.79 1.78
CA ARG A 85 -17.20 -3.48 2.86
C ARG A 85 -16.31 -3.77 4.07
N HIS A 86 -15.05 -4.13 3.84
CA HIS A 86 -14.12 -4.36 4.94
C HIS A 86 -13.75 -3.05 5.66
N PHE A 87 -13.54 -1.97 4.91
CA PHE A 87 -13.38 -0.64 5.48
C PHE A 87 -14.62 -0.22 6.29
N GLU A 88 -15.83 -0.43 5.76
CA GLU A 88 -17.09 -0.12 6.44
C GLU A 88 -17.24 -0.87 7.77
N GLY A 89 -16.70 -2.09 7.88
CA GLY A 89 -16.67 -2.85 9.14
C GLY A 89 -15.98 -2.11 10.29
N TRP A 90 -15.08 -1.16 10.01
CA TRP A 90 -14.44 -0.31 11.03
C TRP A 90 -15.27 0.91 11.42
N THR A 91 -16.23 1.32 10.60
CA THR A 91 -16.94 2.60 10.76
C THR A 91 -18.45 2.43 11.00
N GLU A 92 -19.02 1.24 10.77
CA GLU A 92 -20.46 0.98 10.81
C GLU A 92 -21.09 1.13 12.20
N ALA A 93 -20.32 0.86 13.26
CA ALA A 93 -20.80 0.92 14.63
C ALA A 93 -20.75 2.33 15.24
N MET A 94 -20.15 3.29 14.51
CA MET A 94 -19.95 4.65 15.00
C MET A 94 -21.25 5.43 15.07
N GLY A 95 -21.49 6.09 16.20
CA GLY A 95 -22.59 7.04 16.36
C GLY A 95 -22.41 8.28 15.48
N PRO A 96 -23.47 9.08 15.23
CA PRO A 96 -23.37 10.30 14.43
C PRO A 96 -22.29 11.27 14.91
N ASP A 97 -22.19 11.47 16.23
CA ASP A 97 -21.22 12.39 16.85
C ASP A 97 -19.78 11.89 16.65
N GLU A 98 -19.55 10.58 16.77
CA GLU A 98 -18.23 9.98 16.52
C GLU A 98 -17.85 10.07 15.04
N ARG A 99 -18.81 9.86 14.14
CA ARG A 99 -18.56 10.01 12.70
C ARG A 99 -18.18 11.44 12.35
N GLU A 100 -18.84 12.44 12.94
CA GLU A 100 -18.51 13.85 12.73
C GLU A 100 -17.13 14.21 13.29
N GLU A 101 -16.71 13.62 14.41
CA GLU A 101 -15.41 13.87 15.04
C GLU A 101 -14.25 13.20 14.29
N TYR A 102 -14.41 11.94 13.87
CA TYR A 102 -13.29 11.11 13.40
C TYR A 102 -13.26 10.87 11.89
N LEU A 103 -14.38 11.00 11.18
CA LEU A 103 -14.43 10.70 9.75
C LEU A 103 -14.41 11.98 8.90
N PRO A 104 -13.55 12.04 7.87
CA PRO A 104 -13.63 13.10 6.88
C PRO A 104 -14.99 13.11 6.17
N GLU A 105 -15.52 14.30 5.86
CA GLU A 105 -16.83 14.45 5.19
C GLU A 105 -16.93 13.68 3.86
N TRP A 106 -15.80 13.47 3.19
CA TRP A 106 -15.73 12.78 1.90
C TRP A 106 -15.72 11.25 2.02
N VAL A 107 -15.57 10.67 3.22
CA VAL A 107 -15.30 9.23 3.41
C VAL A 107 -16.37 8.34 2.79
N ASP A 108 -17.63 8.75 2.87
CA ASP A 108 -18.76 7.99 2.36
C ASP A 108 -18.83 8.00 0.83
N ALA A 109 -18.25 9.03 0.20
CA ALA A 109 -18.14 9.15 -1.24
C ALA A 109 -16.82 8.59 -1.81
N ALA A 110 -15.90 8.11 -0.97
CA ALA A 110 -14.60 7.63 -1.44
C ALA A 110 -14.66 6.22 -2.04
N LEU A 111 -13.83 6.02 -3.06
CA LEU A 111 -13.44 4.68 -3.52
C LEU A 111 -12.42 4.09 -2.54
N VAL A 112 -12.54 2.80 -2.23
CA VAL A 112 -11.47 2.05 -1.55
C VAL A 112 -10.72 1.26 -2.60
N ILE A 113 -9.54 1.74 -2.97
CA ILE A 113 -8.81 1.30 -4.17
C ILE A 113 -7.62 0.38 -3.85
N GLY A 114 -7.31 0.19 -2.57
CA GLY A 114 -6.18 -0.61 -2.14
C GLY A 114 -6.14 -0.80 -0.63
N GLU A 115 -5.10 -1.48 -0.17
CA GLU A 115 -4.86 -1.80 1.24
C GLU A 115 -3.38 -2.04 1.52
N GLU A 116 -3.00 -1.99 2.79
CA GLU A 116 -1.78 -2.63 3.29
C GLU A 116 -2.19 -4.04 3.78
N PRO A 117 -1.86 -5.11 3.04
CA PRO A 117 -2.43 -6.44 3.30
C PRO A 117 -2.25 -6.91 4.74
N GLY A 118 -3.33 -7.40 5.35
CA GLY A 118 -3.29 -8.00 6.69
C GLY A 118 -3.17 -7.01 7.85
N THR A 119 -3.19 -5.70 7.58
CA THR A 119 -3.18 -4.67 8.62
C THR A 119 -4.60 -4.26 9.01
N GLY A 120 -5.50 -4.09 8.04
CA GLY A 120 -6.76 -3.37 8.25
C GLY A 120 -6.69 -1.89 7.82
N ASN A 121 -5.56 -1.47 7.24
CA ASN A 121 -5.37 -0.15 6.64
C ASN A 121 -5.79 -0.17 5.17
N TYR A 122 -6.46 0.90 4.74
CA TYR A 122 -7.04 0.98 3.40
C TYR A 122 -6.59 2.25 2.68
N LEU A 123 -6.46 2.16 1.35
CA LEU A 123 -6.20 3.30 0.48
C LEU A 123 -7.53 3.81 -0.08
N LEU A 124 -7.90 5.03 0.31
CA LEU A 124 -9.12 5.69 -0.09
C LEU A 124 -8.83 6.82 -1.08
N MET A 125 -9.72 7.00 -2.05
CA MET A 125 -9.71 8.09 -3.00
C MET A 125 -11.06 8.82 -2.98
N PRO A 126 -11.12 10.06 -2.48
CA PRO A 126 -12.34 10.87 -2.54
C PRO A 126 -12.79 11.04 -3.99
N THR A 127 -14.11 11.00 -4.24
CA THR A 127 -14.66 11.21 -5.59
C THR A 127 -15.28 12.59 -5.79
N THR A 128 -15.38 13.38 -4.72
CA THR A 128 -16.01 14.70 -4.68
C THR A 128 -15.20 15.65 -3.80
N GLY A 129 -15.50 16.95 -3.89
CA GLY A 129 -14.82 17.98 -3.11
C GLY A 129 -13.47 18.40 -3.67
N GLU A 130 -12.73 19.21 -2.91
CA GLU A 130 -11.42 19.73 -3.32
C GLU A 130 -10.33 18.65 -3.35
N GLN A 131 -10.52 17.58 -2.56
CA GLN A 131 -9.61 16.44 -2.44
C GLN A 131 -9.91 15.32 -3.45
N ALA A 132 -10.84 15.52 -4.39
CA ALA A 132 -11.21 14.50 -5.36
C ALA A 132 -10.00 14.01 -6.16
N GLY A 133 -9.73 12.69 -6.12
CA GLY A 133 -8.60 12.06 -6.79
C GLY A 133 -7.32 11.94 -5.95
N HIS A 134 -7.22 12.60 -4.80
CA HIS A 134 -6.09 12.41 -3.88
C HIS A 134 -6.17 11.01 -3.24
N LEU A 135 -5.03 10.46 -2.77
CA LEU A 135 -5.00 9.21 -2.04
C LEU A 135 -4.76 9.46 -0.56
N TYR A 136 -5.57 8.81 0.27
CA TYR A 136 -5.43 8.79 1.72
C TYR A 136 -5.24 7.35 2.20
N LEU A 137 -4.36 7.14 3.16
CA LEU A 137 -4.28 5.92 3.94
C LEU A 137 -5.17 6.10 5.17
N PHE A 138 -6.15 5.22 5.34
CA PHE A 138 -6.79 5.02 6.63
C PHE A 138 -5.90 4.09 7.46
N ASP A 139 -5.38 4.62 8.57
CA ASP A 139 -4.64 3.86 9.58
C ASP A 139 -5.61 3.43 10.68
N HIS A 140 -5.85 2.13 10.80
CA HIS A 140 -6.82 1.59 11.75
C HIS A 140 -6.36 1.72 13.22
N ASP A 141 -5.05 1.79 13.47
CA ASP A 141 -4.50 1.86 14.83
C ASP A 141 -4.65 3.26 15.42
N GLY A 142 -4.31 4.28 14.62
CA GLY A 142 -4.52 5.69 14.98
C GLY A 142 -5.94 6.19 14.73
N PHE A 143 -6.70 5.48 13.91
CA PHE A 143 -7.97 5.92 13.33
C PHE A 143 -7.83 7.25 12.57
N ASP A 144 -6.76 7.35 11.76
CA ASP A 144 -6.35 8.57 11.07
C ASP A 144 -6.43 8.43 9.55
N PHE A 145 -6.67 9.55 8.85
CA PHE A 145 -6.64 9.64 7.39
C PHE A 145 -5.46 10.49 6.93
N ILE A 146 -4.41 9.82 6.45
CA ILE A 146 -3.14 10.47 6.10
C ILE A 146 -3.03 10.59 4.58
N GLU A 147 -2.91 11.81 4.07
CA GLU A 147 -2.70 12.02 2.64
C GLU A 147 -1.37 11.41 2.19
N GLN A 148 -1.42 10.53 1.19
CA GLN A 148 -0.28 9.81 0.69
C GLN A 148 0.28 10.41 -0.60
N ALA A 149 -0.60 10.92 -1.46
CA ALA A 149 -0.26 11.50 -2.76
C ALA A 149 -1.45 12.28 -3.36
N PRO A 150 -1.19 13.23 -4.27
CA PRO A 150 -2.25 13.99 -4.95
C PRO A 150 -3.04 13.16 -5.98
N ASP A 151 -2.51 12.01 -6.42
CA ASP A 151 -3.16 11.10 -7.35
C ASP A 151 -2.48 9.71 -7.33
N ILE A 152 -3.12 8.71 -7.96
CA ILE A 152 -2.65 7.32 -7.95
C ILE A 152 -1.33 7.11 -8.71
N ILE A 153 -1.07 7.90 -9.75
CA ILE A 153 0.18 7.82 -10.52
C ILE A 153 1.32 8.34 -9.66
N SER A 154 1.12 9.49 -9.00
CA SER A 154 2.06 10.07 -8.05
C SER A 154 2.33 9.11 -6.88
N TYR A 155 1.30 8.44 -6.36
CA TYR A 155 1.46 7.41 -5.34
C TYR A 155 2.30 6.23 -5.84
N ALA A 156 2.00 5.69 -7.02
CA ALA A 156 2.74 4.57 -7.58
C ALA A 156 4.23 4.90 -7.81
N TRP A 157 4.55 6.12 -8.24
CA TRP A 157 5.93 6.60 -8.33
C TRP A 157 6.60 6.74 -6.95
N LYS A 158 5.88 7.31 -5.97
CA LYS A 158 6.34 7.40 -4.57
C LYS A 158 6.70 6.02 -4.04
N GLN A 159 5.90 4.99 -4.34
CA GLN A 159 6.19 3.61 -3.92
C GLN A 159 7.44 3.02 -4.56
N LEU A 160 7.97 3.58 -5.65
CA LEU A 160 9.25 3.14 -6.16
C LEU A 160 10.41 3.84 -5.44
N ASP A 161 10.24 5.01 -4.84
CA ASP A 161 11.34 5.80 -4.28
C ASP A 161 11.23 5.92 -2.76
N LEU A 162 11.32 4.79 -2.06
CA LEU A 162 11.21 4.77 -0.60
C LEU A 162 12.39 5.48 0.06
N ASP A 163 12.05 6.40 0.97
CA ASP A 163 12.98 6.96 1.94
C ASP A 163 12.94 6.16 3.26
N ASP A 164 13.77 6.58 4.22
CA ASP A 164 13.88 5.97 5.54
C ASP A 164 12.53 5.94 6.29
N SER A 165 11.74 7.01 6.17
CA SER A 165 10.44 7.12 6.84
C SER A 165 9.42 6.15 6.23
N ALA A 166 9.35 6.07 4.90
CA ALA A 166 8.45 5.17 4.19
C ALA A 166 8.83 3.71 4.42
N LEU A 167 10.13 3.40 4.45
CA LEU A 167 10.61 2.06 4.80
C LEU A 167 10.25 1.68 6.24
N LEU A 168 10.37 2.62 7.19
CA LEU A 168 10.01 2.39 8.57
C LEU A 168 8.53 2.01 8.70
N VAL A 169 7.63 2.72 8.01
CA VAL A 169 6.20 2.37 7.99
C VAL A 169 5.98 0.97 7.42
N ILE A 170 6.64 0.59 6.33
CA ILE A 170 6.54 -0.78 5.79
C ILE A 170 7.04 -1.83 6.79
N ALA A 171 8.11 -1.52 7.52
CA ALA A 171 8.68 -2.42 8.51
C ALA A 171 7.76 -2.63 9.73
N THR A 172 6.82 -1.72 10.03
CA THR A 172 5.91 -1.91 11.17
C THR A 172 4.87 -2.99 10.93
N HIS A 173 4.57 -3.37 9.67
CA HIS A 173 3.54 -4.36 9.37
C HIS A 173 4.02 -5.60 8.60
N LEU A 174 5.19 -5.58 7.94
CA LEU A 174 5.77 -6.80 7.35
C LEU A 174 6.56 -7.62 8.37
N ARG A 175 6.38 -8.94 8.36
CA ARG A 175 7.03 -9.87 9.30
C ARG A 175 7.72 -11.06 8.63
N PHE A 176 7.42 -11.32 7.36
CA PHE A 176 7.99 -12.39 6.53
C PHE A 176 7.98 -13.77 7.20
N ILE A 177 6.83 -14.14 7.77
CA ILE A 177 6.70 -15.43 8.47
C ILE A 177 6.31 -16.51 7.46
N SER A 178 7.04 -17.64 7.46
CA SER A 178 6.69 -18.82 6.67
C SER A 178 6.93 -20.09 7.47
N ASP A 179 6.35 -21.21 7.02
CA ASP A 179 6.59 -22.53 7.63
C ASP A 179 8.09 -22.92 7.61
N ALA A 180 8.83 -22.42 6.61
CA ALA A 180 10.26 -22.65 6.49
C ALA A 180 11.10 -21.75 7.42
N THR A 181 10.59 -20.57 7.77
CA THR A 181 11.26 -19.61 8.66
C THR A 181 10.29 -19.05 9.70
N PRO A 182 10.17 -19.68 10.88
CA PRO A 182 9.19 -19.30 11.90
C PRO A 182 9.59 -18.06 12.71
N HIS A 183 10.60 -17.31 12.28
CA HIS A 183 10.97 -16.04 12.89
C HIS A 183 10.10 -14.92 12.34
N GLN A 184 9.78 -13.96 13.20
CA GLN A 184 9.30 -12.65 12.77
C GLN A 184 10.51 -11.78 12.46
N TRP A 185 10.51 -11.15 11.30
CA TRP A 185 11.63 -10.36 10.79
C TRP A 185 11.30 -8.87 10.83
N TRP A 186 12.28 -8.07 11.24
CA TRP A 186 12.24 -6.62 11.13
C TRP A 186 13.17 -6.16 10.00
N ILE A 187 12.67 -5.29 9.13
CA ILE A 187 13.46 -4.72 8.03
C ILE A 187 14.40 -3.66 8.61
N ARG A 188 15.71 -3.83 8.45
CA ARG A 188 16.75 -2.86 8.82
C ARG A 188 17.06 -1.89 7.70
N GLU A 189 17.17 -2.43 6.50
CA GLU A 189 17.62 -1.70 5.32
C GLU A 189 16.95 -2.27 4.07
N LEU A 190 16.57 -1.39 3.16
CA LEU A 190 16.23 -1.73 1.77
C LEU A 190 17.40 -1.33 0.88
N ARG A 191 17.72 -2.18 -0.09
CA ARG A 191 18.58 -1.82 -1.22
C ARG A 191 17.88 -2.19 -2.52
N ASP A 192 17.75 -1.23 -3.42
CA ASP A 192 17.17 -1.50 -4.75
C ASP A 192 18.23 -1.62 -5.86
N ASN A 193 17.79 -2.04 -7.03
CA ASN A 193 18.62 -2.22 -8.22
C ASN A 193 19.01 -0.89 -8.92
N ARG A 194 18.54 0.26 -8.42
CA ARG A 194 18.93 1.60 -8.87
C ARG A 194 19.98 2.22 -7.95
N GLY A 195 20.32 1.55 -6.86
CA GLY A 195 21.28 2.02 -5.86
C GLY A 195 20.66 2.84 -4.73
N ASN A 196 19.32 2.92 -4.66
CA ASN A 196 18.65 3.50 -3.51
C ASN A 196 18.89 2.64 -2.26
N VAL A 197 19.08 3.31 -1.13
CA VAL A 197 19.24 2.67 0.17
C VAL A 197 18.42 3.44 1.19
N ALA A 198 17.46 2.75 1.81
CA ALA A 198 16.66 3.28 2.91
C ALA A 198 16.90 2.44 4.17
N ARG A 199 16.82 3.05 5.35
CA ARG A 199 17.08 2.41 6.65
C ARG A 199 15.99 2.72 7.66
N THR A 200 15.71 1.77 8.54
CA THR A 200 14.76 1.95 9.66
C THR A 200 15.44 2.39 10.96
N TYR A 201 16.77 2.60 10.91
CA TYR A 201 17.59 3.08 12.02
C TYR A 201 18.67 4.03 11.50
N GLU A 202 19.08 4.99 12.33
CA GLU A 202 20.24 5.86 12.09
C GLU A 202 21.58 5.13 12.31
#